data_AF-A0A0D9QXA0-F1
#
_entry.id   AF-A0A0D9QXA0-F1
#
_cell.length_a   1.000
_cell.length_b   1.000
_cell.length_c   1.000
_cell.angle_alpha   90.00
_cell.angle_beta   90.00
_cell.angle_gamma   90.00
#
_symmetry.space_group_name_H-M   'P 1'
#
loop_
_entity.id
_entity.type
_entity.pdbx_description
1 polymer ?
#
loop_
_entity_poly.entity_id
_entity_poly.type
_entity_poly.pdbx_seq_one_letter_code
_entity_poly.pdbx_strand_id
1 'polypeptide(L)'
;MYTMLRDSNATAAKMSLDVMIELYRRNIWNDAKTVNVITTACFSKVTKILVAALTFFLGKDEEEKQDSDSESEDDGPTARDLLVQYATGKKSSKNKKKLEKAMKVLKKQKKKKKPEVFNFSAIHLIHDPQGM
;
A
#
# COMPACT_ATOMS: atom_id res chain seq x y z
N MET A 1 16.72 12.88 -9.63
CA MET A 1 15.27 12.65 -9.67
C MET A 1 14.50 13.95 -9.62
N TYR A 2 14.55 14.72 -8.52
CA TYR A 2 13.82 15.99 -8.43
C TYR A 2 14.21 17.04 -9.49
N THR A 3 15.47 17.05 -9.92
CA THR A 3 15.94 17.89 -11.03
C THR A 3 15.43 17.41 -12.39
N MET A 4 15.18 16.11 -12.56
CA MET A 4 14.73 15.51 -13.82
C MET A 4 13.27 15.85 -14.13
N LEU A 5 12.45 16.12 -13.11
CA LEU A 5 11.08 16.61 -13.29
C LEU A 5 11.02 18.04 -13.86
N ARG A 6 12.11 18.81 -13.73
CA ARG A 6 12.26 20.15 -14.33
C ARG A 6 13.07 20.12 -15.63
N ASP A 7 13.45 18.93 -16.10
CA ASP A 7 14.25 18.78 -17.30
C ASP A 7 13.40 19.10 -18.54
N SER A 8 14.07 19.65 -19.55
CA SER A 8 13.56 19.86 -20.89
C SER A 8 13.08 18.56 -21.57
N ASN A 9 13.64 17.41 -21.21
CA ASN A 9 13.27 16.13 -21.79
C ASN A 9 12.01 15.55 -21.14
N ALA A 10 10.88 15.67 -21.83
CA ALA A 10 9.58 15.18 -21.40
C ALA A 10 9.54 13.67 -21.07
N THR A 11 10.33 12.84 -21.77
CA THR A 11 10.36 11.40 -21.54
C THR A 11 11.08 11.07 -20.23
N ALA A 12 12.20 11.73 -19.97
CA ALA A 12 12.97 11.56 -18.73
C ALA A 12 12.19 12.07 -17.51
N ALA A 13 11.52 13.22 -17.65
CA ALA A 13 10.66 13.79 -16.62
C ALA A 13 9.48 12.87 -16.29
N LYS A 14 8.82 12.30 -17.31
CA LYS A 14 7.74 11.32 -17.11
C LYS A 14 8.24 10.07 -16.37
N MET A 15 9.32 9.46 -16.85
CA MET A 15 9.84 8.23 -16.23
C MET A 15 10.25 8.46 -14.77
N SER A 16 10.83 9.63 -14.48
CA SER A 16 11.17 10.04 -13.12
C SER A 16 9.94 10.19 -12.23
N LEU A 17 8.85 10.77 -12.77
CA LEU A 17 7.57 10.90 -12.06
C LEU A 17 6.98 9.52 -11.74
N ASP A 18 6.94 8.62 -12.72
CA ASP A 18 6.37 7.28 -12.57
C ASP A 18 7.11 6.49 -11.47
N VAL A 19 8.45 6.57 -11.43
CA VAL A 19 9.25 5.93 -10.38
C VAL A 19 9.01 6.58 -9.02
N MET A 20 8.85 7.90 -8.94
CA MET A 20 8.53 8.59 -7.68
C MET A 20 7.15 8.18 -7.13
N ILE A 21 6.16 8.06 -8.00
CA ILE A 21 4.82 7.56 -7.65
C ILE A 21 4.89 6.13 -7.12
N GLU A 22 5.61 5.24 -7.79
CA GLU A 22 5.76 3.85 -7.36
C GLU A 22 6.47 3.73 -6.00
N LEU A 23 7.50 4.55 -5.75
CA LEU A 23 8.19 4.59 -4.45
C LEU A 23 7.30 5.14 -3.32
N TYR A 24 6.39 6.06 -3.63
CA TYR A 24 5.38 6.54 -2.68
C TYR A 24 4.38 5.43 -2.35
N ARG A 25 3.83 4.74 -3.35
CA ARG A 25 2.89 3.61 -3.16
C ARG A 25 3.48 2.46 -2.35
N ARG A 26 4.78 2.19 -2.53
CA ARG A 26 5.51 1.19 -1.73
C ARG A 26 5.88 1.66 -0.32
N ASN A 27 5.47 2.87 0.05
CA ASN A 27 5.77 3.50 1.34
C ASN A 27 7.28 3.62 1.61
N ILE A 28 8.09 3.80 0.54
CA ILE A 28 9.54 3.97 0.63
C ILE A 28 9.88 5.47 0.70
N TRP A 29 9.29 6.26 -0.19
CA TRP A 29 9.42 7.73 -0.25
C TRP A 29 8.09 8.40 0.11
N ASN A 30 7.68 8.23 1.37
CA ASN A 30 6.47 8.83 1.93
C ASN A 30 6.83 10.01 2.84
N ASP A 31 7.29 11.10 2.23
CA ASP A 31 7.68 12.32 2.93
C ASP A 31 7.17 13.56 2.19
N ALA A 32 7.05 14.66 2.94
CA ALA A 32 6.53 15.92 2.41
C ALA A 32 7.32 16.43 1.20
N LYS A 33 8.65 16.25 1.18
CA LYS A 33 9.47 16.72 0.06
C LYS A 33 9.11 15.99 -1.24
N THR A 34 8.93 14.67 -1.19
CA THR A 34 8.54 13.87 -2.35
C THR A 34 7.20 14.33 -2.90
N VAL A 35 6.19 14.49 -2.04
CA VAL A 35 4.85 14.93 -2.44
C VAL A 35 4.86 16.33 -3.02
N ASN A 36 5.56 17.29 -2.40
CA ASN A 36 5.63 18.65 -2.92
C ASN A 36 6.32 18.70 -4.29
N VAL A 37 7.30 17.83 -4.55
CA VAL A 37 7.90 17.73 -5.89
C VAL A 37 6.92 17.12 -6.91
N ILE A 38 6.14 16.09 -6.54
CA ILE A 38 5.06 15.57 -7.40
C ILE A 38 4.01 16.66 -7.68
N THR A 39 3.70 17.49 -6.68
CA THR A 39 2.77 18.63 -6.82
C THR A 39 3.23 19.60 -7.90
N THR A 40 4.53 19.90 -7.99
CA THR A 40 5.05 20.77 -9.07
C THR A 40 4.84 20.17 -10.47
N ALA A 41 4.73 18.84 -10.59
CA ALA A 41 4.49 18.17 -11.87
C ALA A 41 3.04 18.37 -12.36
N CYS A 42 2.10 18.69 -11.48
CA CYS A 42 0.72 19.05 -11.85
C CYS A 42 0.66 20.31 -12.72
N PHE A 43 1.65 21.20 -12.62
CA PHE A 43 1.75 22.43 -13.41
C PHE A 43 2.65 22.29 -14.64
N SER A 44 3.00 21.06 -15.02
CA SER A 44 3.80 20.81 -16.22
C SER A 44 3.02 21.16 -17.49
N LYS A 45 3.72 21.76 -18.47
CA LYS A 45 3.17 22.02 -19.82
C LYS A 45 2.93 20.74 -20.62
N VAL A 46 3.51 19.62 -20.20
CA VAL A 46 3.38 18.33 -20.87
C VAL A 46 2.18 17.57 -20.30
N THR A 47 1.12 17.43 -21.10
CA THR A 47 -0.15 16.82 -20.68
C THR A 47 0.03 15.43 -20.05
N LYS A 48 0.92 14.59 -20.58
CA LYS A 48 1.16 13.25 -20.03
C LYS A 48 1.73 13.27 -18.60
N ILE A 49 2.56 14.26 -18.27
CA ILE A 49 3.15 14.43 -16.94
C ILE A 49 2.10 14.99 -15.99
N LEU A 50 1.36 16.01 -16.44
CA LEU A 50 0.25 16.61 -15.70
C LEU A 50 -0.80 15.55 -15.32
N VAL A 51 -1.25 14.75 -16.29
CA VAL A 51 -2.26 13.70 -16.05
C VAL A 51 -1.74 12.67 -15.04
N ALA A 52 -0.50 12.21 -15.16
CA ALA A 52 0.09 11.26 -14.21
C ALA A 52 0.14 11.83 -12.77
N ALA A 53 0.53 13.10 -12.62
CA ALA A 53 0.57 13.76 -11.32
C ALA A 53 -0.83 13.97 -10.72
N LEU A 54 -1.83 14.34 -11.53
CA LEU A 54 -3.22 14.47 -11.07
C LEU A 54 -3.82 13.12 -10.67
N THR A 55 -3.61 12.07 -11.47
CA THR A 55 -4.08 10.71 -11.16
C THR A 55 -3.49 10.20 -9.85
N PHE A 56 -2.23 10.53 -9.56
CA PHE A 56 -1.59 10.21 -8.28
C PHE A 56 -2.37 10.77 -7.08
N PHE A 57 -2.77 12.05 -7.11
CA PHE A 57 -3.52 12.66 -6.00
C PHE A 57 -4.98 12.22 -5.93
N LEU A 58 -5.59 11.86 -7.07
CA LEU A 58 -6.97 11.36 -7.12
C LEU A 58 -7.10 9.90 -6.67
N GLY A 59 -6.01 9.13 -6.62
CA GLY A 59 -6.01 7.76 -6.11
C GLY A 59 -6.61 6.69 -7.05
N LYS A 60 -6.97 7.05 -8.30
CA LYS A 60 -7.65 6.14 -9.25
C LYS A 60 -6.88 4.85 -9.56
N ASP A 61 -5.55 4.86 -9.48
CA ASP A 61 -4.71 3.67 -9.77
C ASP A 61 -4.69 2.64 -8.62
N GLU A 62 -5.07 3.01 -7.39
CA GLU A 62 -5.10 2.08 -6.25
C GLU A 62 -6.33 1.15 -6.33
N GLU A 63 -7.46 1.66 -6.82
CA GLU A 63 -8.69 0.87 -7.02
C GLU A 63 -8.48 -0.24 -8.06
N GLU A 64 -7.79 0.03 -9.18
CA GLU A 64 -7.54 -0.98 -10.22
C GLU A 64 -6.60 -2.12 -9.77
N LYS A 65 -5.73 -1.91 -8.77
CA LYS A 65 -4.84 -2.97 -8.25
C LYS A 65 -5.48 -3.82 -7.17
N GLN A 66 -6.40 -3.27 -6.36
CA GLN A 66 -7.05 -4.03 -5.29
C GLN A 66 -8.03 -5.07 -5.81
N ASP A 67 -8.69 -4.83 -6.94
CA ASP A 67 -9.59 -5.80 -7.57
C ASP A 67 -8.87 -7.06 -8.08
N SER A 68 -7.55 -7.02 -8.26
CA SER A 68 -6.78 -8.16 -8.76
C SER A 68 -6.20 -9.08 -7.66
N ASP A 69 -6.25 -8.69 -6.38
CA ASP A 69 -5.63 -9.44 -5.28
C ASP A 69 -6.65 -9.89 -4.20
N SER A 70 -7.96 -9.62 -4.41
CA SER A 70 -9.04 -9.99 -3.48
C SER A 70 -9.61 -11.41 -3.71
N GLU A 71 -8.78 -12.35 -4.15
CA GLU A 71 -9.10 -13.79 -4.28
C GLU A 71 -8.32 -14.61 -3.23
N SER A 72 -8.35 -14.16 -1.97
CA SER A 72 -7.89 -15.00 -0.85
C SER A 72 -8.94 -15.11 0.24
N GLU A 73 -9.94 -15.95 -0.01
CA GLU A 73 -10.51 -16.95 0.91
C GLU A 73 -10.24 -16.64 2.41
N ASP A 74 -11.04 -15.74 3.01
CA ASP A 74 -11.04 -15.46 4.45
C ASP A 74 -11.78 -16.54 5.27
N ASP A 75 -12.18 -17.67 4.65
CA ASP A 75 -12.94 -18.74 5.30
C ASP A 75 -12.05 -19.80 5.98
N GLY A 76 -11.04 -19.34 6.72
CA GLY A 76 -10.15 -20.17 7.51
C GLY A 76 -10.64 -20.38 8.96
N PRO A 77 -10.39 -21.54 9.61
CA PRO A 77 -10.79 -21.77 11.00
C PRO A 77 -10.22 -20.73 11.97
N THR A 78 -11.08 -20.10 12.77
CA THR A 78 -10.67 -19.09 13.74
C THR A 78 -9.94 -19.74 14.93
N ALA A 79 -9.12 -18.97 15.66
CA ALA A 79 -8.47 -19.43 16.90
C ALA A 79 -9.46 -20.05 17.90
N ARG A 80 -10.69 -19.53 17.92
CA ARG A 80 -11.80 -20.01 18.73
C ARG A 80 -12.27 -21.40 18.29
N ASP A 81 -12.39 -21.62 16.97
CA ASP A 81 -12.83 -22.91 16.42
C ASP A 81 -11.81 -24.01 16.71
N LEU A 82 -10.52 -23.71 16.58
CA LEU A 82 -9.44 -24.65 16.91
C LEU A 82 -9.44 -25.04 18.40
N LEU A 83 -9.75 -24.09 19.28
CA LEU A 83 -9.89 -24.34 20.72
C LEU A 83 -11.11 -25.20 21.03
N VAL A 84 -12.25 -24.92 20.40
CA VAL A 84 -13.49 -25.70 20.55
C VAL A 84 -13.28 -27.12 20.06
N GLN A 85 -12.69 -27.33 18.89
CA GLN A 85 -12.38 -28.66 18.34
C GLN A 85 -11.46 -29.48 19.27
N TYR A 86 -10.49 -28.85 19.93
CA TYR A 86 -9.65 -29.54 20.91
C TYR A 86 -10.38 -29.83 22.23
N ALA A 87 -11.30 -28.96 22.65
CA ALA A 87 -12.07 -29.13 23.87
C ALA A 87 -13.12 -30.24 23.75
N THR A 88 -13.79 -30.35 22.60
CA THR A 88 -14.80 -31.39 22.33
C THR A 88 -14.19 -32.71 21.87
N GLY A 89 -12.95 -32.69 21.37
CA GLY A 89 -12.24 -33.88 20.89
C GLY A 89 -11.44 -34.65 21.95
N LYS A 90 -10.81 -35.74 21.49
CA LYS A 90 -9.98 -36.61 22.35
C LYS A 90 -8.70 -35.88 22.78
N LYS A 91 -8.52 -35.70 24.08
CA LYS A 91 -7.32 -35.04 24.64
C LYS A 91 -6.12 -35.98 24.60
N SER A 92 -5.21 -35.71 23.66
CA SER A 92 -3.96 -36.46 23.47
C SER A 92 -2.79 -35.51 23.26
N SER A 93 -1.59 -35.94 23.63
CA SER A 93 -0.33 -35.24 23.35
C SER A 93 -0.16 -34.92 21.86
N LYS A 94 -0.61 -35.82 20.97
CA LYS A 94 -0.58 -35.60 19.51
C LYS A 94 -1.49 -34.43 19.08
N ASN A 95 -2.68 -34.35 19.66
CA ASN A 95 -3.66 -33.30 19.33
C ASN A 95 -3.26 -31.94 19.92
N LYS A 96 -2.64 -31.92 21.11
CA LYS A 96 -2.07 -30.69 21.68
C LYS A 96 -0.99 -30.10 20.76
N LYS A 97 -0.08 -30.94 20.24
CA LYS A 97 0.95 -30.51 19.28
C LYS A 97 0.35 -29.97 17.97
N LYS A 98 -0.76 -30.52 17.48
CA LYS A 98 -1.46 -30.01 16.28
C LYS A 98 -2.06 -28.62 16.53
N LEU A 99 -2.74 -28.44 17.65
CA LEU A 99 -3.30 -27.14 18.04
C LEU A 99 -2.23 -26.06 18.19
N GLU A 100 -1.10 -26.36 18.82
CA GLU A 100 0.02 -25.42 18.96
C GLU A 100 0.61 -25.02 17.61
N LYS A 101 0.75 -25.97 16.67
CA LYS A 101 1.20 -25.68 15.30
C LYS A 101 0.20 -24.79 14.56
N ALA A 102 -1.09 -25.12 14.60
CA ALA A 102 -2.14 -24.34 13.95
C ALA A 102 -2.22 -22.92 14.52
N MET A 103 -2.16 -22.75 15.84
CA MET A 103 -2.10 -21.43 16.47
C MET A 103 -0.85 -20.62 16.07
N LYS A 104 0.31 -21.27 15.91
CA LYS A 104 1.53 -20.59 15.43
C LYS A 104 1.36 -20.08 13.99
N VAL A 105 0.73 -20.87 13.10
CA VAL A 105 0.44 -20.45 11.72
C VAL A 105 -0.53 -19.28 11.71
N LEU A 106 -1.63 -19.37 12.46
CA LEU A 106 -2.63 -18.31 12.54
C LEU A 106 -2.03 -17.01 13.12
N LYS A 107 -1.19 -17.08 14.15
CA LYS A 107 -0.47 -15.92 14.68
C LYS A 107 0.49 -15.30 13.64
N LYS A 108 1.17 -16.13 12.83
CA LYS A 108 2.01 -15.63 11.73
C LYS A 108 1.18 -14.95 10.65
N GLN A 109 0.01 -15.48 10.30
CA GLN A 109 -0.91 -14.84 9.35
C GLN A 109 -1.48 -13.52 9.89
N LYS A 110 -1.88 -13.47 11.17
CA LYS A 110 -2.32 -12.20 11.80
C LYS A 110 -1.22 -11.14 11.85
N LYS A 111 0.05 -11.53 11.98
CA LYS A 111 1.18 -10.59 11.87
C LYS A 111 1.42 -10.09 10.43
N LYS A 112 0.95 -10.83 9.42
CA LYS A 112 0.98 -10.40 8.00
C LYS A 112 -0.17 -9.47 7.64
N LYS A 113 -1.30 -9.52 8.35
CA LYS A 113 -2.29 -8.42 8.39
C LYS A 113 -1.61 -7.24 9.10
N LYS A 114 -0.72 -6.55 8.38
CA LYS A 114 -0.20 -5.25 8.80
C LYS A 114 -1.43 -4.34 9.02
N PRO A 115 -1.44 -3.49 10.06
CA PRO A 115 -2.51 -2.51 10.20
C PRO A 115 -2.67 -1.79 8.86
N GLU A 116 -3.91 -1.62 8.40
CA GLU A 116 -4.17 -0.70 7.31
C GLU A 116 -3.54 0.61 7.71
N VAL A 117 -2.44 0.94 7.04
CA VAL A 117 -1.84 2.23 7.15
C VAL A 117 -2.87 3.11 6.47
N PHE A 118 -3.67 3.81 7.28
CA PHE A 118 -4.43 4.95 6.80
C PHE A 118 -3.39 5.89 6.21
N ASN A 119 -3.16 5.73 4.92
CA ASN A 119 -2.26 6.56 4.16
C ASN A 119 -2.80 7.96 4.37
N PHE A 120 -2.06 8.78 5.12
CA PHE A 120 -2.25 10.21 5.08
C PHE A 120 -2.31 10.54 3.59
N SER A 121 -3.50 10.92 3.12
CA SER A 121 -3.69 11.27 1.71
C SER A 121 -2.53 12.17 1.33
N ALA A 122 -1.89 11.93 0.18
CA ALA A 122 -0.71 12.70 -0.25
C ALA A 122 -0.99 14.22 -0.14
N ILE A 123 -2.25 14.62 -0.28
CA ILE A 123 -2.74 15.99 -0.06
C ILE A 123 -2.31 16.59 1.30
N HIS A 124 -2.29 15.82 2.40
CA HIS A 124 -1.89 16.31 3.72
C HIS A 124 -0.40 16.65 3.83
N LEU A 125 0.42 16.14 2.91
CA LEU A 125 1.86 16.37 2.87
C LEU A 125 2.23 17.59 2.02
N ILE A 126 1.25 18.28 1.42
CA ILE A 126 1.45 19.51 0.65
C ILE A 126 1.64 20.68 1.63
N HIS A 127 2.69 21.48 1.42
CA HIS A 127 3.03 22.57 2.33
C HIS A 127 2.11 23.79 2.23
N ASP A 128 1.67 24.15 1.02
CA ASP A 128 0.77 25.27 0.76
C ASP A 128 -0.24 24.90 -0.34
N PRO A 129 -1.33 24.21 0.00
CA PRO A 129 -2.29 23.74 -0.99
C PRO A 129 -3.11 24.86 -1.65
N GLN A 130 -3.12 26.08 -1.10
CA GLN A 130 -3.89 27.21 -1.66
C GLN A 130 -3.02 28.12 -2.53
N GLY A 131 -1.74 28.27 -2.22
CA GLY A 131 -0.80 29.14 -2.95
C GLY A 131 -0.03 28.47 -4.09
N MET A 132 -0.24 27.17 -4.32
CA MET A 132 0.37 26.41 -5.42
C MET A 132 -0.24 26.75 -6.79
#